data_AF-A0A536ZBR9-F1
#
_entry.id   AF-A0A536ZBR9-F1
#
_cell.length_a   1.000
_cell.length_b   1.000
_cell.length_c   1.000
_cell.angle_alpha   90.00
_cell.angle_beta   90.00
_cell.angle_gamma   90.00
#
_symmetry.space_group_name_H-M   'P 1'
#
loop_
_entity.id
_entity.type
_entity.pdbx_description
1 polymer ?
#
loop_
_entity_poly.entity_id
_entity_poly.type
_entity_poly.pdbx_seq_one_letter_code
_entity_poly.pdbx_strand_id
1 'polypeptide(L)'
;VILALWFGFGERAGRIGFYLLFACAVTVAVQLVGVYLVFTTLIVPALATRRMVRGRMAMSYALGAFGYALGLALSLVTDLPPGPLIVCTMTVLGIVAVLLISRQAPA
;
A
#
# COMPACT_ATOMS: atom_id res chain seq x y z
N VAL A 1 -9.28 -11.02 -13.59
CA VAL A 1 -10.04 -12.11 -12.92
C VAL A 1 -10.70 -11.65 -11.63
N ILE A 2 -9.94 -11.20 -10.61
CA ILE A 2 -10.48 -10.75 -9.32
C ILE A 2 -11.49 -9.58 -9.46
N LEU A 3 -11.19 -8.56 -10.26
CA LEU A 3 -12.15 -7.47 -10.53
C LEU A 3 -13.43 -7.94 -11.23
N ALA A 4 -13.34 -8.93 -12.12
CA ALA A 4 -14.50 -9.48 -12.82
C ALA A 4 -15.41 -10.28 -11.87
N LEU A 5 -14.81 -11.02 -10.93
CA LEU A 5 -15.54 -11.70 -9.85
C LEU A 5 -16.23 -10.71 -8.89
N TRP A 6 -15.58 -9.58 -8.59
CA TRP A 6 -16.19 -8.52 -7.78
C TRP A 6 -17.40 -7.87 -8.47
N PHE A 7 -17.29 -7.52 -9.76
CA PHE A 7 -18.39 -6.89 -10.49
C PHE A 7 -19.59 -7.82 -10.70
N GLY A 8 -19.37 -9.15 -10.74
CA GLY A 8 -20.44 -10.15 -10.92
C GLY A 8 -21.15 -10.60 -9.64
N PHE A 9 -20.51 -10.48 -8.47
CA PHE A 9 -21.03 -11.04 -7.20
C PHE A 9 -20.94 -10.07 -6.00
N GLY A 10 -20.34 -8.89 -6.18
CA GLY A 10 -19.83 -8.03 -5.11
C GLY A 10 -20.88 -7.50 -4.13
N GLU A 11 -22.09 -7.16 -4.60
CA GLU A 11 -23.13 -6.64 -3.70
C GLU A 11 -23.85 -7.75 -2.90
N ARG A 12 -23.86 -9.00 -3.38
CA ARG A 12 -24.53 -10.14 -2.69
C ARG A 12 -23.61 -10.93 -1.77
N ALA A 13 -22.29 -10.84 -1.94
CA ALA A 13 -21.36 -11.75 -1.27
C ALA A 13 -20.98 -11.35 0.18
N GLY A 14 -21.42 -10.19 0.66
CA GLY A 14 -21.23 -9.76 2.05
C GLY A 14 -19.76 -9.81 2.53
N ARG A 15 -19.55 -10.00 3.84
CA ARG A 15 -18.21 -10.09 4.45
C ARG A 15 -17.38 -11.27 3.93
N ILE A 16 -18.01 -12.42 3.69
CA ILE A 16 -17.32 -13.65 3.30
C ILE A 16 -16.71 -13.52 1.90
N GLY A 17 -17.46 -12.94 0.96
CA GLY A 17 -16.97 -12.66 -0.39
C GLY A 17 -15.75 -11.74 -0.39
N PHE A 18 -15.79 -10.66 0.39
CA PHE A 18 -14.65 -9.76 0.52
C PHE A 18 -13.39 -10.47 1.01
N TYR A 19 -13.47 -11.28 2.08
CA TYR A 19 -12.31 -11.99 2.61
C TYR A 19 -11.77 -13.05 1.64
N LEU A 20 -12.64 -13.76 0.90
CA LEU A 20 -12.22 -14.70 -0.13
C LEU A 20 -11.48 -14.02 -1.29
N LEU A 21 -12.06 -12.94 -1.82
CA LEU A 21 -11.43 -12.15 -2.88
C LEU A 21 -10.12 -11.53 -2.40
N PHE A 22 -10.08 -11.03 -1.16
CA PHE A 22 -8.88 -10.49 -0.55
C PHE A 22 -7.78 -11.55 -0.40
N ALA A 23 -8.12 -12.74 0.13
CA ALA A 23 -7.16 -13.84 0.28
C ALA A 23 -6.60 -14.30 -1.08
N CYS A 24 -7.46 -14.42 -2.10
CA CYS A 24 -7.05 -14.76 -3.46
C CYS A 24 -6.12 -13.67 -4.05
N ALA A 25 -6.51 -12.39 -3.91
CA ALA A 25 -5.72 -11.27 -4.40
C ALA A 25 -4.34 -11.19 -3.74
N VAL A 26 -4.27 -11.34 -2.42
CA VAL A 26 -3.00 -11.33 -1.68
C VAL A 26 -2.13 -12.51 -2.11
N THR A 27 -2.69 -13.72 -2.25
CA THR A 27 -1.93 -14.91 -2.66
C THR A 27 -1.27 -14.72 -4.03
N VAL A 28 -2.02 -14.22 -5.01
CA VAL A 28 -1.49 -13.96 -6.36
C VAL A 28 -0.48 -12.82 -6.34
N ALA A 29 -0.74 -11.74 -5.61
CA ALA A 29 0.18 -10.60 -5.52
C ALA A 29 1.53 -10.98 -4.88
N VAL A 30 1.51 -11.81 -3.83
CA VAL A 30 2.72 -12.25 -3.11
C VAL A 30 3.62 -13.09 -4.02
N GLN A 31 3.04 -13.92 -4.88
CA GLN A 31 3.82 -14.72 -5.84
C GLN A 31 4.47 -13.86 -6.94
N LEU A 32 3.82 -12.76 -7.34
CA LEU A 32 4.32 -11.88 -8.40
C LEU A 32 5.42 -10.93 -7.91
N VAL A 33 5.24 -10.30 -6.75
CA VAL A 33 6.11 -9.20 -6.30
C VAL A 33 6.80 -9.46 -4.96
N GLY A 34 6.50 -10.59 -4.33
CA GLY A 34 7.07 -10.98 -3.05
C GLY A 34 6.25 -10.51 -1.85
N VAL A 35 6.39 -11.26 -0.75
CA VAL A 35 5.58 -11.09 0.45
C VAL A 35 5.78 -9.72 1.12
N TYR A 36 7.02 -9.25 1.17
CA TYR A 36 7.36 -7.99 1.84
C TYR A 36 6.72 -6.78 1.18
N LEU A 37 6.73 -6.73 -0.15
CA LEU A 37 6.21 -5.57 -0.86
C LEU A 37 4.69 -5.47 -0.75
N VAL A 38 4.00 -6.60 -0.86
CA VAL A 38 2.54 -6.66 -0.69
C VAL A 38 2.14 -6.19 0.71
N PHE A 39 2.78 -6.69 1.77
CA PHE A 39 2.44 -6.24 3.11
C PHE A 39 2.81 -4.77 3.36
N THR A 40 3.95 -4.31 2.86
CA THR A 40 4.37 -2.91 3.03
C THR A 40 3.38 -1.95 2.38
N THR A 41 2.88 -2.28 1.20
CA THR A 41 1.92 -1.45 0.46
C THR A 41 0.54 -1.41 1.10
N LEU A 42 0.16 -2.43 1.87
CA LEU A 42 -1.07 -2.45 2.67
C LEU A 42 -0.91 -1.74 4.04
N ILE A 43 0.24 -1.92 4.69
CA ILE A 43 0.48 -1.49 6.08
C ILE A 43 0.89 -0.03 6.15
N VAL A 44 1.90 0.39 5.38
CA VAL A 44 2.52 1.70 5.52
C VAL A 44 1.58 2.88 5.20
N PRO A 45 0.79 2.87 4.11
CA PRO A 45 -0.14 3.96 3.82
C PRO A 45 -1.29 4.04 4.83
N ALA A 46 -1.74 2.89 5.33
CA ALA A 46 -2.79 2.81 6.35
C ALA A 46 -2.31 3.38 7.70
N LEU A 47 -1.07 3.07 8.10
CA LEU A 47 -0.45 3.63 9.29
C LEU A 47 -0.15 5.13 9.16
N ALA A 48 0.41 5.55 8.02
CA ALA A 48 0.75 6.94 7.76
C ALA A 48 -0.47 7.86 7.84
N THR A 49 -1.60 7.39 7.32
CA THR A 49 -2.83 8.17 7.28
C THR A 49 -3.78 7.90 8.46
N ARG A 50 -3.36 7.07 9.43
CA ARG A 50 -4.18 6.69 10.60
C ARG A 50 -4.64 7.90 11.42
N ARG A 51 -3.81 8.95 11.52
CA ARG A 51 -4.12 10.17 12.28
C ARG A 51 -4.88 11.24 11.47
N MET A 52 -5.09 11.03 10.16
CA MET A 52 -5.81 11.97 9.30
C MET A 52 -7.30 11.64 9.24
N VAL A 53 -8.14 12.61 9.60
CA VAL A 53 -9.61 12.52 9.53
C VAL A 53 -10.16 12.99 8.16
N ARG A 54 -9.51 13.98 7.53
CA ARG A 54 -9.84 14.50 6.19
C ARG A 54 -8.72 14.17 5.20
N GLY A 55 -9.08 13.79 3.97
CA GLY A 55 -8.10 13.55 2.88
C GLY A 55 -7.32 12.22 2.97
N ARG A 56 -7.71 11.31 3.88
CA ARG A 56 -7.02 10.03 4.14
C ARG A 56 -6.73 9.22 2.87
N MET A 57 -7.74 9.09 2.01
CA MET A 57 -7.64 8.30 0.76
C MET A 57 -6.60 8.90 -0.20
N ALA A 58 -6.69 10.21 -0.46
CA ALA A 58 -5.77 10.90 -1.36
C ALA A 58 -4.32 10.79 -0.86
N MET A 59 -4.10 10.99 0.44
CA MET A 59 -2.77 10.88 1.04
C MET A 59 -2.23 9.44 0.98
N SER A 60 -3.05 8.41 1.23
CA SER A 60 -2.61 7.01 1.14
C SER A 60 -2.25 6.61 -0.30
N TYR A 61 -3.01 7.11 -1.29
CA TYR A 61 -2.70 6.89 -2.70
C TYR A 61 -1.42 7.62 -3.10
N ALA A 62 -1.25 8.87 -2.69
CA ALA A 62 -0.04 9.64 -2.94
C ALA A 62 1.18 8.93 -2.35
N LEU A 63 1.11 8.47 -1.09
CA LEU A 63 2.21 7.78 -0.43
C LEU A 63 2.58 6.47 -1.15
N GLY A 64 1.59 5.69 -1.58
CA GLY A 64 1.81 4.47 -2.36
C GLY A 64 2.44 4.74 -3.72
N ALA A 65 1.92 5.73 -4.45
CA ALA A 65 2.43 6.11 -5.76
C ALA A 65 3.86 6.66 -5.69
N PHE A 66 4.13 7.58 -4.76
CA PHE A 66 5.47 8.13 -4.55
C PHE A 66 6.46 7.08 -4.07
N GLY A 67 6.05 6.18 -3.16
CA GLY A 67 6.90 5.08 -2.68
C GLY A 67 7.31 4.13 -3.81
N TYR A 68 6.38 3.73 -4.66
CA TYR A 68 6.70 2.92 -5.85
C TYR A 68 7.56 3.66 -6.85
N ALA A 69 7.23 4.91 -7.19
CA ALA A 69 7.98 5.68 -8.17
C ALA A 69 9.43 5.90 -7.74
N LEU A 70 9.65 6.31 -6.48
CA LEU A 70 11.00 6.51 -5.92
C LEU A 70 11.73 5.19 -5.75
N GLY A 71 11.06 4.14 -5.27
CA GLY A 71 11.66 2.80 -5.11
C GLY A 71 12.13 2.20 -6.43
N LEU A 72 11.33 2.34 -7.50
CA LEU A 72 11.71 1.90 -8.84
C LEU A 72 12.83 2.77 -9.44
N ALA A 73 12.76 4.10 -9.29
CA ALA A 73 13.81 4.99 -9.77
C ALA A 73 15.16 4.70 -9.09
N LEU A 74 15.17 4.47 -7.78
CA LEU A 74 16.36 4.08 -7.03
C LEU A 74 16.88 2.69 -7.45
N SER A 75 15.98 1.74 -7.74
CA SER A 75 16.37 0.41 -8.24
C SER A 75 17.04 0.49 -9.62
N LEU A 76 16.58 1.39 -10.50
CA LEU A 76 17.23 1.62 -11.80
C LEU A 76 18.64 2.20 -11.68
N VAL A 77 18.92 2.96 -10.62
CA VAL A 77 20.25 3.60 -10.40
C VAL A 77 21.20 2.67 -9.64
N THR A 78 20.68 1.82 -8.75
CA THR A 78 21.48 1.00 -7.85
C THR A 78 21.60 -0.47 -8.29
N ASP A 79 20.94 -0.88 -9.39
CA ASP A 79 20.87 -2.26 -9.91
C ASP A 79 20.45 -3.32 -8.88
N LEU A 80 19.92 -2.88 -7.72
CA LEU A 80 19.46 -3.74 -6.64
C LEU A 80 18.05 -4.28 -6.95
N PRO A 81 17.66 -5.43 -6.38
CA PRO A 81 16.35 -6.01 -6.58
C PRO A 81 15.26 -4.98 -6.19
N PRO A 82 14.25 -4.76 -7.05
CA PRO A 82 13.27 -3.69 -6.86
C PRO A 82 12.38 -3.90 -5.64
N GLY A 83 12.05 -5.14 -5.29
CA GLY A 83 11.18 -5.46 -4.16
C GLY A 83 11.66 -4.85 -2.84
N PRO A 84 12.86 -5.20 -2.34
CA PRO A 84 13.41 -4.64 -1.11
C PRO A 84 13.56 -3.10 -1.12
N LEU A 85 13.96 -2.52 -2.25
CA LEU A 85 14.15 -1.08 -2.37
C LEU A 85 12.84 -0.31 -2.26
N ILE A 86 11.77 -0.79 -2.91
CA ILE A 86 10.45 -0.17 -2.80
C ILE A 86 9.96 -0.29 -1.35
N VAL A 87 10.21 -1.42 -0.68
CA VAL A 87 9.86 -1.58 0.75
C VAL A 87 10.57 -0.52 1.62
N CYS A 88 11.89 -0.37 1.46
CA CYS A 88 12.68 0.58 2.23
C CYS A 88 12.23 2.02 1.97
N THR A 89 12.11 2.42 0.70
CA THR A 89 11.72 3.80 0.32
C THR A 89 10.32 4.15 0.80
N MET A 90 9.37 3.23 0.64
CA MET A 90 7.98 3.42 1.08
C MET A 90 7.88 3.51 2.60
N THR A 91 8.67 2.70 3.33
CA THR A 91 8.75 2.76 4.80
C THR A 91 9.30 4.10 5.27
N VAL A 92 10.39 4.59 4.66
CA VAL A 92 10.97 5.90 4.98
C VAL A 92 9.95 7.02 4.73
N LEU A 93 9.29 7.02 3.57
CA LEU A 93 8.25 8.00 3.25
C LEU A 93 7.08 7.94 4.23
N GLY A 94 6.65 6.74 4.62
CA GLY A 94 5.59 6.56 5.62
C GLY A 94 5.96 7.12 6.98
N ILE A 95 7.19 6.90 7.45
CA ILE A 95 7.68 7.48 8.71
C ILE A 95 7.71 9.00 8.63
N VAL A 96 8.23 9.57 7.53
CA VAL A 96 8.26 11.02 7.30
C VAL A 96 6.83 11.58 7.30
N ALA A 97 5.89 10.92 6.63
CA ALA A 97 4.48 11.34 6.61
C ALA A 97 3.86 11.30 8.01
N VAL A 98 4.07 10.23 8.79
CA VAL A 98 3.61 10.15 10.20
C VAL A 98 4.18 11.28 11.02
N LEU A 99 5.47 11.58 10.89
CA LEU A 99 6.14 12.66 11.62
C LEU A 99 5.61 14.04 11.22
N LEU A 100 5.37 14.30 9.94
CA LEU A 100 4.79 15.55 9.45
C LEU A 100 3.35 15.73 9.92
N ILE A 101 2.57 14.65 9.98
CA ILE A 101 1.18 14.67 10.45
C ILE A 101 1.12 14.81 11.98
N SER A 102 2.02 14.15 12.71
CA SER A 102 2.08 14.28 14.17
C SER A 102 2.54 15.66 14.64
N ARG A 103 3.36 16.37 13.83
CA ARG A 103 3.71 17.77 14.08
C ARG A 103 2.58 18.77 13.84
N GLN A 104 1.54 18.39 13.10
CA GLN A 104 0.38 19.24 12.84
C GLN A 104 -0.73 19.12 13.90
N ALA A 105 -0.46 18.42 15.01
CA ALA A 105 -1.29 18.50 16.21
C ALA A 105 -0.65 19.50 17.19
N PRO A 106 -0.84 20.83 17.02
CA PRO A 106 -0.66 21.74 18.14
C PRO A 106 -1.81 21.49 19.13
N ALA A 107 -1.44 21.41 20.40
CA ALA A 107 -2.35 21.33 21.54
C ALA A 107 -3.21 22.59 21.66
#